data_AF-A0A7R9YXX9-F1
#
_entry.id   AF-A0A7R9YXX9-F1
#
_cell.length_a   1.000
_cell.length_b   1.000
_cell.length_c   1.000
_cell.angle_alpha   90.00
_cell.angle_beta   90.00
_cell.angle_gamma   90.00
#
_symmetry.space_group_name_H-M   'P 1'
#
loop_
_entity.id
_entity.type
_entity.pdbx_description
1 polymer ?
#
loop_
_entity_poly.entity_id
_entity_poly.type
_entity_poly.pdbx_seq_one_letter_code
_entity_poly.pdbx_strand_id
1 'polypeptide(L)'
;VVCRQLRTRDCDNVDFALFCRTRPIIEASTDMRFSCYDLNYEKLPDHMKAARLDVLHNFWSHVYDFTPKAGNWSLLAADAGGVRKLLGSPELPEAADAALGSTSPGALLLTWGDRTPPPSPDYMFVVFPPQAVDKAMAFAEETSAKAVLLRANKVALPSDSAAAIASAAGWSAKDSKAIAGTAPAVGFEVSGAGCVGALSGSAKAAGALVTENEAAGSLFRYMGLDG
;
A
#
# COMPACT_ATOMS: atom_id res chain seq x y z
N VAL A 1 11.99 -6.59 5.97
CA VAL A 1 12.94 -6.04 4.98
C VAL A 1 12.27 -4.90 4.21
N VAL A 2 13.02 -3.87 3.89
CA VAL A 2 12.59 -2.70 3.12
C VAL A 2 13.51 -2.59 1.91
N CYS A 3 12.96 -2.67 0.69
CA CYS A 3 13.78 -2.70 -0.52
C CYS A 3 13.08 -2.08 -1.74
N ARG A 4 13.88 -1.76 -2.77
CA ARG A 4 13.34 -1.36 -4.07
C ARG A 4 12.79 -2.57 -4.84
N GLN A 5 13.54 -3.65 -4.89
CA GLN A 5 13.21 -4.90 -5.59
C GLN A 5 13.52 -6.08 -4.66
N LEU A 6 12.64 -7.06 -4.63
CA LEU A 6 12.89 -8.36 -4.02
C LEU A 6 12.90 -9.41 -5.13
N ARG A 7 13.96 -10.24 -5.14
CA ARG A 7 14.07 -11.42 -6.00
C ARG A 7 14.55 -12.58 -5.15
N THR A 8 13.79 -13.67 -5.14
CA THR A 8 14.20 -14.93 -4.50
C THR A 8 14.31 -16.01 -5.56
N ARG A 9 15.24 -16.94 -5.34
CA ARG A 9 15.43 -18.11 -6.18
C ARG A 9 15.85 -19.30 -5.33
N ASP A 10 15.32 -20.48 -5.62
CA ASP A 10 15.71 -21.72 -4.95
C ASP A 10 15.56 -21.64 -3.41
N CYS A 11 14.53 -20.93 -2.92
CA CYS A 11 14.24 -20.73 -1.50
C CYS A 11 13.09 -21.65 -1.03
N ASP A 12 13.12 -22.07 0.23
CA ASP A 12 12.09 -22.90 0.84
C ASP A 12 11.73 -22.39 2.24
N ASN A 13 10.43 -22.31 2.54
CA ASN A 13 9.88 -21.96 3.85
C ASN A 13 10.42 -20.62 4.41
N VAL A 14 10.06 -19.51 3.75
CA VAL A 14 10.56 -18.17 4.09
C VAL A 14 9.42 -17.20 4.37
N ASP A 15 9.49 -16.55 5.52
CA ASP A 15 8.56 -15.47 5.90
C ASP A 15 9.18 -14.10 5.68
N PHE A 16 8.44 -13.24 4.98
CA PHE A 16 8.79 -11.85 4.79
C PHE A 16 7.76 -10.93 5.46
N ALA A 17 8.24 -10.04 6.32
CA ALA A 17 7.62 -8.74 6.54
C ALA A 17 8.28 -7.77 5.56
N LEU A 18 7.55 -7.32 4.54
CA LEU A 18 8.09 -6.72 3.33
C LEU A 18 7.54 -5.32 3.07
N PHE A 19 8.44 -4.40 2.78
CA PHE A 19 8.17 -3.20 1.99
C PHE A 19 8.91 -3.35 0.66
N CYS A 20 8.19 -3.28 -0.45
CA CYS A 20 8.80 -3.41 -1.78
C CYS A 20 8.24 -2.38 -2.76
N ARG A 21 9.13 -1.56 -3.36
CA ARG A 21 8.73 -0.54 -4.33
C ARG A 21 8.25 -1.10 -5.66
N THR A 22 8.72 -2.28 -6.05
CA THR A 22 8.26 -3.00 -7.25
C THR A 22 7.50 -4.25 -6.85
N ARG A 23 7.04 -4.99 -7.86
CA ARG A 23 6.54 -6.35 -7.70
C ARG A 23 7.62 -7.25 -7.06
N PRO A 24 7.36 -7.91 -5.92
CA PRO A 24 8.23 -8.97 -5.41
C PRO A 24 8.24 -10.15 -6.37
N ILE A 25 9.41 -10.73 -6.61
CA ILE A 25 9.60 -11.82 -7.57
C ILE A 25 10.13 -13.05 -6.84
N ILE A 26 9.54 -14.21 -7.14
CA ILE A 26 10.04 -15.52 -6.74
C ILE A 26 10.28 -16.41 -7.98
N GLU A 27 11.23 -17.33 -7.88
CA GLU A 27 11.56 -18.33 -8.90
C GLU A 27 12.01 -19.62 -8.20
N ALA A 28 11.57 -20.79 -8.68
CA ALA A 28 11.94 -22.10 -8.14
C ALA A 28 11.89 -22.17 -6.59
N SER A 29 10.91 -21.50 -5.98
CA SER A 29 10.80 -21.36 -4.53
C SER A 29 9.47 -21.90 -4.02
N THR A 30 9.45 -22.42 -2.79
CA THR A 30 8.30 -23.08 -2.17
C THR A 30 8.01 -22.53 -0.77
N ASP A 31 6.73 -22.50 -0.38
CA ASP A 31 6.27 -22.02 0.93
C ASP A 31 6.80 -20.61 1.30
N MET A 32 6.71 -19.68 0.35
CA MET A 32 7.10 -18.28 0.53
C MET A 32 5.91 -17.48 1.08
N ARG A 33 6.02 -16.87 2.26
CA ARG A 33 4.88 -16.20 2.92
C ARG A 33 5.16 -14.73 3.15
N PHE A 34 4.24 -13.85 2.74
CA PHE A 34 4.46 -12.40 2.75
C PHE A 34 3.48 -11.67 3.68
N SER A 35 3.96 -10.62 4.35
CA SER A 35 3.19 -9.67 5.15
C SER A 35 3.72 -8.25 4.93
N CYS A 36 2.92 -7.23 5.22
CA CYS A 36 3.39 -5.84 5.17
C CYS A 36 4.45 -5.61 6.26
N TYR A 37 5.52 -4.88 5.93
CA TYR A 37 6.51 -4.44 6.91
C TYR A 37 5.91 -3.38 7.85
N ASP A 38 5.99 -3.62 9.15
CA ASP A 38 5.30 -2.85 10.19
C ASP A 38 6.23 -2.25 11.25
N LEU A 39 7.54 -2.39 11.06
CA LEU A 39 8.51 -1.95 12.04
C LEU A 39 8.87 -0.49 11.83
N ASN A 40 8.40 0.35 12.74
CA ASN A 40 8.74 1.76 12.77
C ASN A 40 9.80 2.04 13.85
N TYR A 41 10.71 2.96 13.56
CA TYR A 41 11.75 3.43 14.47
C TYR A 41 12.18 4.85 14.07
N GLU A 42 12.74 5.61 15.01
CA GLU A 42 13.03 7.04 14.86
C GLU A 42 13.76 7.41 13.55
N LYS A 43 14.76 6.63 13.14
CA LYS A 43 15.57 6.88 11.93
C LYS A 43 14.99 6.34 10.62
N LEU A 44 13.86 5.64 10.67
CA LEU A 44 13.26 5.03 9.47
C LEU A 44 12.94 6.06 8.38
N PRO A 45 12.34 7.23 8.66
CA PRO A 45 12.10 8.24 7.64
C PRO A 45 13.37 8.69 6.91
N ASP A 46 14.47 8.89 7.64
CA ASP A 46 15.76 9.28 7.07
C ASP A 46 16.36 8.17 6.21
N HIS A 47 16.26 6.91 6.65
CA HIS A 47 16.70 5.76 5.86
C HIS A 47 15.88 5.60 4.57
N MET A 48 14.56 5.75 4.64
CA MET A 48 13.67 5.71 3.48
C MET A 48 14.02 6.83 2.48
N LYS A 49 14.22 8.05 2.98
CA LYS A 49 14.62 9.21 2.18
C LYS A 49 15.98 9.00 1.52
N ALA A 50 16.98 8.52 2.26
CA ALA A 50 18.31 8.22 1.74
C ALA A 50 18.26 7.12 0.66
N ALA A 51 17.40 6.11 0.84
CA ALA A 51 17.16 5.04 -0.13
C ALA A 51 16.26 5.47 -1.31
N ARG A 52 15.73 6.70 -1.30
CA ARG A 52 14.78 7.23 -2.30
C ARG A 52 13.54 6.35 -2.45
N LEU A 53 13.02 5.88 -1.32
CA LEU A 53 11.79 5.10 -1.23
C LEU A 53 10.65 6.02 -0.75
N ASP A 54 9.54 6.02 -1.49
CA ASP A 54 8.32 6.72 -1.13
C ASP A 54 7.38 5.73 -0.43
N VAL A 55 6.86 6.09 0.75
CA VAL A 55 5.97 5.23 1.56
C VAL A 55 4.69 4.84 0.82
N LEU A 56 4.30 5.62 -0.20
CA LEU A 56 3.14 5.36 -1.06
C LEU A 56 3.44 4.31 -2.15
N HIS A 57 4.67 3.83 -2.27
CA HIS A 57 5.07 2.77 -3.21
C HIS A 57 5.44 1.50 -2.46
N ASN A 58 4.42 0.79 -1.97
CA ASN A 58 4.59 -0.49 -1.30
C ASN A 58 3.66 -1.56 -1.89
N PHE A 59 4.24 -2.45 -2.69
CA PHE A 59 3.54 -3.50 -3.45
C PHE A 59 3.88 -4.90 -2.94
N TRP A 60 4.17 -5.02 -1.64
CA TRP A 60 4.61 -6.24 -0.98
C TRP A 60 3.74 -7.48 -1.21
N SER A 61 2.44 -7.30 -1.48
CA SER A 61 1.47 -8.40 -1.67
C SER A 61 1.31 -8.85 -3.12
N HIS A 62 1.75 -8.05 -4.08
CA HIS A 62 1.54 -8.32 -5.50
C HIS A 62 2.67 -9.20 -6.02
N VAL A 63 2.75 -10.47 -5.59
CA VAL A 63 3.88 -11.35 -5.89
C VAL A 63 3.81 -11.88 -7.33
N TYR A 64 4.95 -11.94 -8.02
CA TYR A 64 5.10 -12.61 -9.31
C TYR A 64 5.99 -13.85 -9.19
N ASP A 65 5.47 -14.99 -9.61
CA ASP A 65 6.18 -16.27 -9.62
C ASP A 65 6.58 -16.63 -11.06
N PHE A 66 7.89 -16.72 -11.33
CA PHE A 66 8.43 -17.14 -12.62
C PHE A 66 8.23 -18.63 -12.92
N THR A 67 7.99 -19.45 -11.90
CA THR A 67 7.81 -20.90 -11.99
C THR A 67 6.50 -21.32 -11.32
N PRO A 68 5.35 -20.83 -11.81
CA PRO A 68 4.10 -20.86 -11.08
C PRO A 68 3.66 -22.28 -10.74
N LYS A 69 3.46 -22.54 -9.46
CA LYS A 69 2.84 -23.75 -8.93
C LYS A 69 2.00 -23.41 -7.70
N ALA A 70 0.86 -24.09 -7.57
CA ALA A 70 -0.03 -23.90 -6.43
C ALA A 70 0.73 -24.15 -5.11
N GLY A 71 0.61 -23.21 -4.18
CA GLY A 71 1.28 -23.29 -2.87
C GLY A 71 2.74 -22.82 -2.85
N ASN A 72 3.31 -22.33 -3.95
CA ASN A 72 4.66 -21.74 -3.91
C ASN A 72 4.73 -20.53 -2.99
N TRP A 73 3.64 -19.77 -2.88
CA TRP A 73 3.56 -18.62 -2.00
C TRP A 73 2.16 -18.37 -1.46
N SER A 74 2.09 -17.60 -0.38
CA SER A 74 0.84 -17.08 0.20
C SER A 74 1.06 -15.73 0.90
N LEU A 75 -0.03 -15.08 1.27
CA LEU A 75 0.00 -13.92 2.16
C LEU A 75 -0.32 -14.38 3.58
N LEU A 76 0.51 -14.01 4.55
CA LEU A 76 0.24 -14.26 5.96
C LEU A 76 -1.02 -13.52 6.38
N ALA A 77 -1.81 -14.12 7.27
CA ALA A 77 -2.95 -13.47 7.90
C ALA A 77 -2.53 -12.15 8.56
N ALA A 78 -3.46 -11.18 8.60
CA ALA A 78 -3.16 -9.84 9.09
C ALA A 78 -2.65 -9.83 10.55
N ASP A 79 -3.11 -10.78 11.36
CA ASP A 79 -2.71 -11.01 12.74
C ASP A 79 -1.54 -11.99 12.91
N ALA A 80 -1.07 -12.64 11.85
CA ALA A 80 0.10 -13.53 11.89
C ALA A 80 1.39 -12.87 11.38
N GLY A 81 1.27 -11.80 10.58
CA GLY A 81 2.41 -11.08 9.99
C GLY A 81 3.05 -10.02 10.90
N GLY A 82 4.04 -9.33 10.33
CA GLY A 82 4.78 -8.25 10.99
C GLY A 82 6.14 -8.68 11.53
N VAL A 83 7.08 -7.75 11.59
CA VAL A 83 8.49 -8.01 11.89
C VAL A 83 8.65 -8.66 13.26
N ARG A 84 7.99 -8.16 14.30
CA ARG A 84 8.09 -8.73 15.65
C ARG A 84 7.61 -10.18 15.70
N LYS A 85 6.51 -10.52 15.02
CA LYS A 85 6.00 -11.90 15.04
C LYS A 85 6.92 -12.87 14.31
N LEU A 86 7.49 -12.42 13.18
CA LEU A 86 8.41 -13.24 12.39
C LEU A 86 9.77 -13.45 13.05
N LEU A 87 10.26 -12.48 13.83
CA LEU A 87 11.48 -12.65 14.60
C LEU A 87 11.28 -13.61 15.80
N GLY A 88 10.04 -14.00 16.10
CA GLY A 88 9.66 -14.59 17.39
C GLY A 88 9.67 -13.52 18.49
N SER A 89 9.44 -13.91 19.74
CA SER A 89 9.76 -13.07 20.91
C SER A 89 11.15 -13.43 21.45
N PRO A 90 12.28 -13.20 20.76
CA PRO A 90 13.56 -13.17 21.45
C PRO A 90 13.54 -11.92 22.34
N GLU A 91 14.15 -12.01 23.51
CA GLU A 91 14.52 -10.81 24.26
C GLU A 91 15.43 -9.98 23.34
N LEU A 92 14.85 -9.00 22.67
CA LEU A 92 15.61 -8.02 21.92
C LEU A 92 16.47 -7.27 22.94
N PRO A 93 17.75 -7.00 22.64
CA PRO A 93 18.55 -6.14 23.50
C PRO A 93 17.77 -4.87 23.83
N GLU A 94 17.80 -4.41 25.07
CA GLU A 94 16.99 -3.27 25.57
C GLU A 94 17.03 -2.06 24.62
N ALA A 95 18.20 -1.77 24.05
CA ALA A 95 18.38 -0.70 23.07
C ALA A 95 17.61 -0.92 21.76
N ALA A 96 17.50 -2.17 21.30
CA ALA A 96 16.68 -2.53 20.15
C ALA A 96 15.19 -2.45 20.53
N ASP A 97 14.75 -3.01 21.67
CA ASP A 97 13.33 -2.93 22.03
C ASP A 97 12.85 -1.50 22.27
N ALA A 98 13.68 -0.65 22.90
CA ALA A 98 13.42 0.78 23.06
C ALA A 98 13.31 1.51 21.69
N ALA A 99 14.19 1.21 20.75
CA ALA A 99 14.15 1.78 19.40
C ALA A 99 12.92 1.31 18.59
N LEU A 100 12.47 0.07 18.82
CA LEU A 100 11.29 -0.53 18.17
C LEU A 100 9.98 -0.20 18.90
N GLY A 101 10.05 0.31 20.12
CA GLY A 101 8.91 0.76 20.94
C GLY A 101 8.56 2.24 20.71
N SER A 102 9.48 3.02 20.12
CA SER A 102 9.19 4.40 19.72
C SER A 102 8.31 4.43 18.48
N THR A 103 7.03 4.77 18.63
CA THR A 103 6.16 5.06 17.49
C THR A 103 6.43 6.49 17.01
N SER A 104 7.26 6.64 15.98
CA SER A 104 7.28 7.91 15.23
C SER A 104 6.06 7.95 14.31
N PRO A 105 5.18 8.97 14.38
CA PRO A 105 4.09 9.13 13.42
C PRO A 105 4.61 9.14 11.96
N GLY A 106 3.88 8.51 11.04
CA GLY A 106 3.99 8.78 9.60
C GLY A 106 5.11 8.08 8.79
N ALA A 107 5.91 7.17 9.35
CA ALA A 107 7.03 6.57 8.60
C ALA A 107 6.63 5.44 7.63
N LEU A 108 5.52 4.73 7.89
CA LEU A 108 5.06 3.61 7.07
C LEU A 108 3.54 3.63 6.96
N LEU A 109 3.03 3.13 5.82
CA LEU A 109 1.62 2.84 5.63
C LEU A 109 1.42 1.33 5.69
N LEU A 110 0.71 0.86 6.73
CA LEU A 110 0.29 -0.53 6.81
C LEU A 110 -0.90 -0.73 5.88
N THR A 111 -0.78 -1.72 4.99
CA THR A 111 -1.81 -2.02 4.00
C THR A 111 -2.26 -3.47 4.09
N TRP A 112 -3.54 -3.71 3.76
CA TRP A 112 -4.11 -5.05 3.67
C TRP A 112 -3.46 -5.86 2.54
N GLY A 113 -3.10 -5.19 1.44
CA GLY A 113 -2.57 -5.81 0.23
C GLY A 113 -3.65 -6.59 -0.51
N ASP A 114 -3.24 -7.66 -1.19
CA ASP A 114 -4.09 -8.56 -1.98
C ASP A 114 -4.73 -9.70 -1.18
N ARG A 115 -4.76 -9.60 0.15
CA ARG A 115 -5.41 -10.60 1.00
C ARG A 115 -6.90 -10.67 0.68
N THR A 116 -7.41 -11.89 0.57
CA THR A 116 -8.83 -12.16 0.34
C THR A 116 -9.40 -13.02 1.47
N PRO A 117 -10.64 -12.74 1.95
CA PRO A 117 -11.48 -11.58 1.60
C PRO A 117 -10.93 -10.24 2.15
N PRO A 118 -11.43 -9.08 1.68
CA PRO A 118 -11.16 -7.80 2.35
C PRO A 118 -11.78 -7.78 3.76
N PRO A 119 -11.35 -6.84 4.64
CA PRO A 119 -11.85 -6.73 6.02
C PRO A 119 -13.35 -6.45 6.13
N SER A 120 -13.92 -5.82 5.11
CA SER A 120 -15.34 -5.45 5.04
C SER A 120 -15.79 -5.40 3.57
N PRO A 121 -17.07 -5.65 3.26
CA PRO A 121 -17.62 -5.42 1.92
C PRO A 121 -17.67 -3.94 1.55
N ASP A 122 -17.67 -3.03 2.53
CA ASP A 122 -17.67 -1.59 2.26
C ASP A 122 -16.31 -1.18 1.69
N TYR A 123 -16.34 -0.45 0.57
CA TYR A 123 -15.17 -0.07 -0.21
C TYR A 123 -15.26 1.39 -0.63
N MET A 124 -14.13 2.09 -0.62
CA MET A 124 -13.99 3.38 -1.29
C MET A 124 -12.62 3.52 -1.94
N PHE A 125 -12.62 4.14 -3.12
CA PHE A 125 -11.43 4.61 -3.80
C PHE A 125 -11.36 6.14 -3.68
N VAL A 126 -10.20 6.62 -3.24
CA VAL A 126 -9.92 8.05 -3.05
C VAL A 126 -8.72 8.42 -3.91
N VAL A 127 -8.81 9.51 -4.67
CA VAL A 127 -7.70 10.06 -5.47
C VAL A 127 -7.50 11.53 -5.14
N PHE A 128 -6.31 11.84 -4.63
CA PHE A 128 -5.81 13.19 -4.48
C PHE A 128 -5.15 13.63 -5.79
N PRO A 129 -5.70 14.64 -6.49
CA PRO A 129 -5.06 15.19 -7.67
C PRO A 129 -3.74 15.90 -7.29
N PRO A 130 -2.86 16.21 -8.26
CA PRO A 130 -1.53 16.78 -8.00
C PRO A 130 -1.51 18.00 -7.07
N GLN A 131 -2.54 18.86 -7.11
CA GLN A 131 -2.69 20.06 -6.28
C GLN A 131 -3.12 19.78 -4.83
N ALA A 132 -3.43 18.53 -4.47
CA ALA A 132 -3.92 18.14 -3.14
C ALA A 132 -3.11 16.97 -2.52
N VAL A 133 -2.02 16.53 -3.15
CA VAL A 133 -1.22 15.39 -2.68
C VAL A 133 -0.54 15.65 -1.34
N ASP A 134 -0.32 16.90 -0.96
CA ASP A 134 0.21 17.32 0.34
C ASP A 134 -0.71 16.90 1.50
N LYS A 135 -2.01 16.71 1.25
CA LYS A 135 -3.00 16.30 2.25
C LYS A 135 -3.22 14.78 2.29
N ALA A 136 -2.65 14.03 1.35
CA ALA A 136 -2.88 12.60 1.21
C ALA A 136 -2.43 11.79 2.43
N MET A 137 -1.29 12.13 3.04
CA MET A 137 -0.77 11.42 4.22
C MET A 137 -1.62 11.64 5.46
N ALA A 138 -2.13 12.87 5.67
CA ALA A 138 -3.06 13.15 6.77
C ALA A 138 -4.37 12.35 6.63
N PHE A 139 -4.86 12.19 5.40
CA PHE A 139 -6.01 11.32 5.14
C PHE A 139 -5.70 9.83 5.39
N ALA A 140 -4.49 9.37 5.03
CA ALA A 140 -4.07 8.00 5.30
C ALA A 140 -4.02 7.72 6.82
N GLU A 141 -3.50 8.66 7.62
CA GLU A 141 -3.49 8.57 9.09
C GLU A 141 -4.91 8.55 9.67
N GLU A 142 -5.81 9.42 9.20
CA GLU A 142 -7.22 9.40 9.59
C GLU A 142 -7.88 8.05 9.24
N THR A 143 -7.57 7.53 8.05
CA THR A 143 -8.10 6.26 7.57
C THR A 143 -7.66 5.13 8.47
N SER A 144 -6.37 5.04 8.84
CA SER A 144 -5.85 3.99 9.74
C SER A 144 -6.51 3.99 11.12
N ALA A 145 -7.12 5.09 11.56
CA ALA A 145 -7.86 5.15 12.82
C ALA A 145 -9.34 4.71 12.70
N LYS A 146 -9.90 4.68 11.48
CA LYS A 146 -11.34 4.48 11.23
C LYS A 146 -11.67 3.28 10.34
N ALA A 147 -10.72 2.82 9.55
CA ALA A 147 -10.87 1.80 8.52
C ALA A 147 -9.50 1.17 8.20
N VAL A 148 -9.45 0.32 7.18
CA VAL A 148 -8.24 -0.35 6.71
C VAL A 148 -7.86 0.21 5.35
N LEU A 149 -6.60 0.66 5.22
CA LEU A 149 -6.00 0.93 3.91
C LEU A 149 -5.76 -0.42 3.22
N LEU A 150 -6.42 -0.64 2.09
CA LEU A 150 -6.17 -1.82 1.27
C LEU A 150 -4.84 -1.68 0.53
N ARG A 151 -4.68 -0.56 -0.18
CA ARG A 151 -3.52 -0.24 -1.02
C ARG A 151 -3.33 1.27 -1.13
N ALA A 152 -2.12 1.68 -1.47
CA ALA A 152 -1.77 3.04 -1.83
C ALA A 152 -0.92 3.04 -3.10
N ASN A 153 -1.04 4.06 -3.94
CA ASN A 153 -0.13 4.28 -5.05
C ASN A 153 0.01 5.78 -5.33
N LYS A 154 1.13 6.18 -5.93
CA LYS A 154 1.43 7.55 -6.34
C LYS A 154 2.01 7.56 -7.74
N VAL A 155 1.29 8.09 -8.71
CA VAL A 155 1.69 7.96 -10.11
C VAL A 155 1.18 9.14 -10.94
N ALA A 156 1.96 9.54 -11.94
CA ALA A 156 1.50 10.47 -12.96
C ALA A 156 0.50 9.76 -13.87
N LEU A 157 -0.63 10.41 -14.17
CA LEU A 157 -1.71 9.82 -14.94
C LEU A 157 -1.74 10.40 -16.36
N PRO A 158 -1.41 9.61 -17.38
CA PRO A 158 -1.70 9.98 -18.77
C PRO A 158 -3.19 10.27 -18.95
N SER A 159 -3.54 11.15 -19.91
CA SER A 159 -4.92 11.57 -20.15
C SER A 159 -5.88 10.40 -20.37
N ASP A 160 -5.46 9.38 -21.12
CA ASP A 160 -6.30 8.19 -21.40
C ASP A 160 -6.56 7.37 -20.13
N SER A 161 -5.53 7.19 -19.30
CA SER A 161 -5.65 6.51 -18.00
C SER A 161 -6.57 7.28 -17.05
N ALA A 162 -6.41 8.61 -16.97
CA ALA A 162 -7.29 9.48 -16.19
C ALA A 162 -8.74 9.46 -16.69
N ALA A 163 -8.96 9.39 -18.01
CA ALA A 163 -10.29 9.27 -18.60
C ALA A 163 -10.94 7.93 -18.28
N ALA A 164 -10.18 6.83 -18.36
CA ALA A 164 -10.65 5.50 -17.99
C ALA A 164 -11.06 5.42 -16.50
N ILE A 165 -10.22 5.95 -15.60
CA ILE A 165 -10.52 6.01 -14.17
C ILE A 165 -11.76 6.86 -13.91
N ALA A 166 -11.85 8.07 -14.49
CA ALA A 166 -13.00 8.94 -14.31
C ALA A 166 -14.30 8.30 -14.84
N SER A 167 -14.25 7.64 -16.00
CA SER A 167 -15.39 6.91 -16.55
C SER A 167 -15.84 5.77 -15.63
N ALA A 168 -14.91 4.96 -15.11
CA ALA A 168 -15.23 3.91 -14.16
C ALA A 168 -15.81 4.47 -12.86
N ALA A 169 -15.27 5.59 -12.38
CA ALA A 169 -15.69 6.23 -11.14
C ALA A 169 -17.02 6.99 -11.23
N GLY A 170 -17.55 7.24 -12.44
CA GLY A 170 -18.69 8.11 -12.67
C GLY A 170 -18.37 9.61 -12.50
N TRP A 171 -17.11 10.00 -12.67
CA TRP A 171 -16.65 11.38 -12.53
C TRP A 171 -16.75 12.16 -13.84
N SER A 172 -16.76 13.50 -13.74
CA SER A 172 -16.90 14.37 -14.89
C SER A 172 -15.60 14.49 -15.72
N ALA A 173 -15.72 15.04 -16.93
CA ALA A 173 -14.55 15.39 -17.73
C ALA A 173 -13.62 16.42 -17.04
N LYS A 174 -14.16 17.26 -16.15
CA LYS A 174 -13.36 18.19 -15.33
C LYS A 174 -12.52 17.43 -14.31
N ASP A 175 -13.10 16.43 -13.67
CA ASP A 175 -12.42 15.60 -12.67
C ASP A 175 -11.32 14.74 -13.32
N SER A 176 -11.59 14.18 -14.51
CA SER A 176 -10.59 13.49 -15.33
C SER A 176 -9.38 14.40 -15.61
N LYS A 177 -9.63 15.65 -16.04
CA LYS A 177 -8.56 16.64 -16.26
C LYS A 177 -7.83 17.02 -14.97
N ALA A 178 -8.50 16.98 -13.83
CA ALA A 178 -7.90 17.36 -12.54
C ALA A 178 -6.86 16.34 -12.06
N ILE A 179 -7.03 15.06 -12.40
CA ILE A 179 -6.08 13.99 -12.01
C ILE A 179 -5.03 13.68 -13.09
N ALA A 180 -5.28 14.08 -14.34
CA ALA A 180 -4.34 13.87 -15.45
C ALA A 180 -3.13 14.82 -15.37
N GLY A 181 -1.95 14.33 -15.77
CA GLY A 181 -0.76 15.16 -15.90
C GLY A 181 0.55 14.43 -15.66
N THR A 182 1.65 15.19 -15.75
CA THR A 182 3.01 14.71 -15.47
C THR A 182 3.35 14.75 -13.98
N ALA A 183 2.66 15.58 -13.20
CA ALA A 183 2.73 15.54 -11.75
C ALA A 183 1.92 14.36 -11.20
N PRO A 184 2.39 13.66 -10.16
CA PRO A 184 1.71 12.47 -9.66
C PRO A 184 0.44 12.81 -8.89
N ALA A 185 -0.59 12.01 -9.08
CA ALA A 185 -1.72 11.88 -8.16
C ALA A 185 -1.40 10.82 -7.09
N VAL A 186 -2.10 10.87 -5.95
CA VAL A 186 -2.02 9.85 -4.91
C VAL A 186 -3.38 9.20 -4.76
N GLY A 187 -3.44 7.87 -4.75
CA GLY A 187 -4.69 7.12 -4.59
C GLY A 187 -4.62 6.11 -3.45
N PHE A 188 -5.75 5.92 -2.80
CA PHE A 188 -5.95 4.95 -1.72
C PHE A 188 -7.20 4.11 -2.00
N GLU A 189 -7.06 2.81 -1.83
CA GLU A 189 -8.19 1.90 -1.70
C GLU A 189 -8.42 1.64 -0.20
N VAL A 190 -9.66 1.76 0.26
CA VAL A 190 -10.02 1.68 1.68
C VAL A 190 -11.17 0.69 1.84
N SER A 191 -11.12 -0.08 2.92
CA SER A 191 -12.21 -0.98 3.33
C SER A 191 -12.43 -0.93 4.83
N GLY A 192 -13.68 -0.96 5.26
CA GLY A 192 -14.07 -0.95 6.66
C GLY A 192 -15.54 -0.62 6.81
N ALA A 193 -16.20 -1.18 7.82
CA ALA A 193 -17.63 -0.97 8.02
C ALA A 193 -17.95 0.54 8.17
N GLY A 194 -18.83 1.05 7.32
CA GLY A 194 -19.20 2.47 7.26
C GLY A 194 -18.11 3.42 6.77
N CYS A 195 -17.01 2.92 6.19
CA CYS A 195 -15.86 3.76 5.82
C CYS A 195 -16.23 4.92 4.88
N VAL A 196 -17.13 4.67 3.92
CA VAL A 196 -17.62 5.69 2.97
C VAL A 196 -18.22 6.88 3.72
N GLY A 197 -19.15 6.62 4.65
CA GLY A 197 -19.80 7.66 5.44
C GLY A 197 -18.83 8.36 6.39
N ALA A 198 -17.87 7.63 6.94
CA ALA A 198 -16.90 8.15 7.91
C ALA A 198 -15.79 9.03 7.29
N LEU A 199 -15.41 8.79 6.02
CA LEU A 199 -14.20 9.35 5.40
C LEU A 199 -14.47 10.19 4.15
N SER A 200 -15.60 10.02 3.46
CA SER A 200 -15.86 10.77 2.21
C SER A 200 -15.89 12.28 2.41
N GLY A 201 -16.40 12.75 3.55
CA GLY A 201 -16.47 14.18 3.87
C GLY A 201 -15.08 14.81 4.01
N SER A 202 -14.20 14.19 4.79
CA SER A 202 -12.83 14.70 5.01
C SER A 202 -11.98 14.58 3.76
N ALA A 203 -12.08 13.48 2.99
CA ALA A 203 -11.41 13.32 1.70
C ALA A 203 -11.78 14.44 0.72
N LYS A 204 -13.08 14.72 0.55
CA LYS A 204 -13.57 15.78 -0.35
C LYS A 204 -13.17 17.17 0.14
N ALA A 205 -13.23 17.44 1.44
CA ALA A 205 -12.76 18.70 2.03
C ALA A 205 -11.25 18.91 1.82
N ALA A 206 -10.47 17.83 1.78
CA ALA A 206 -9.06 17.86 1.43
C ALA A 206 -8.80 18.05 -0.08
N GLY A 207 -9.83 17.97 -0.92
CA GLY A 207 -9.73 18.15 -2.38
C GLY A 207 -9.55 16.84 -3.16
N ALA A 208 -9.79 15.69 -2.53
CA ALA A 208 -9.79 14.40 -3.21
C ALA A 208 -11.11 14.12 -3.93
N LEU A 209 -11.02 13.28 -4.96
CA LEU A 209 -12.16 12.64 -5.59
C LEU A 209 -12.42 11.29 -4.92
N VAL A 210 -13.69 10.92 -4.78
CA VAL A 210 -14.10 9.68 -4.09
C VAL A 210 -15.11 8.93 -4.95
N THR A 211 -15.00 7.60 -4.99
CA THR A 211 -16.00 6.71 -5.60
C THR A 211 -16.04 5.39 -4.83
N GLU A 212 -17.18 4.72 -4.84
CA GLU A 212 -17.35 3.37 -4.29
C GLU A 212 -17.13 2.29 -5.36
N ASN A 213 -16.86 2.68 -6.61
CA ASN A 213 -16.65 1.73 -7.70
C ASN A 213 -15.22 1.17 -7.68
N GLU A 214 -15.07 -0.11 -7.32
CA GLU A 214 -13.77 -0.81 -7.31
C GLU A 214 -13.08 -0.83 -8.67
N ALA A 215 -13.83 -0.79 -9.78
CA ALA A 215 -13.23 -0.75 -11.11
C ALA A 215 -12.29 0.46 -11.30
N ALA A 216 -12.60 1.60 -10.70
CA ALA A 216 -11.75 2.79 -10.75
C ALA A 216 -10.44 2.58 -9.98
N GLY A 217 -10.49 2.00 -8.78
CA GLY A 217 -9.30 1.70 -7.98
C GLY A 217 -8.41 0.63 -8.62
N SER A 218 -9.03 -0.37 -9.23
CA SER A 218 -8.33 -1.45 -9.96
C SER A 218 -7.50 -0.93 -11.13
N LEU A 219 -7.98 0.09 -11.84
CA LEU A 219 -7.23 0.75 -12.91
C LEU A 219 -6.01 1.52 -12.38
N PHE A 220 -6.02 1.98 -11.12
CA PHE A 220 -4.98 2.81 -10.52
C PHE A 220 -3.94 2.03 -9.72
N ARG A 221 -4.35 0.98 -9.00
CA ARG A 221 -3.57 0.37 -7.91
C ARG A 221 -2.14 -0.06 -8.27
N TYR A 222 -1.90 -0.52 -9.50
CA TYR A 222 -0.58 -1.00 -9.97
C TYR A 222 -0.02 -0.22 -11.14
N MET A 223 -0.58 0.95 -11.43
CA MET A 223 -0.09 1.79 -12.52
C MET A 223 1.32 2.30 -12.22
N GLY A 224 2.18 2.29 -13.26
CA GLY A 224 3.57 2.72 -13.14
C GLY A 224 4.50 1.69 -12.48
N LEU A 225 4.02 0.47 -12.23
CA LEU A 225 4.81 -0.63 -11.66
C LEU A 225 5.70 -1.34 -12.70
N ASP A 226 5.53 -1.06 -13.99
CA ASP A 226 6.34 -1.65 -15.05
C ASP A 226 7.73 -0.99 -15.07
N GLY A 227 8.71 -1.68 -14.46
CA GLY A 227 10.11 -1.27 -14.33
C GLY A 227 10.99 -2.32 -13.68
#